data_AF-A0A542EAF3-F1
#
_entry.id   AF-A0A542EAF3-F1
#
_cell.length_a   1.000
_cell.length_b   1.000
_cell.length_c   1.000
_cell.angle_alpha   90.00
_cell.angle_beta   90.00
_cell.angle_gamma   90.00
#
_symmetry.space_group_name_H-M   'P 1'
#
loop_
_entity.id
_entity.type
_entity.pdbx_description
1 polymer ?
#
loop_
_entity_poly.entity_id
_entity_poly.type
_entity_poly.pdbx_seq_one_letter_code
_entity_poly.pdbx_strand_id
1 'polypeptide(L)'
;MNLDDLGWRILDGGACAWFDVPPHSAGAALALVDRIAGLTDEHGLPDVNWRTDGMRVRVPGSVIRTPYEQAVQIAAAAKDLGLTPDPAALQTVGLAIDAVDPVAASTFWQAVLDYEPVWPNDLTDPLHRDPAISFEHLDEPRPLRNRIHVDVSREPNAVEAVKAALGRDAYGPYGLTMADGEGNELDLVPGDELSPEPATADWRIQFGAMTFYPTTSPEQASRLTAVVAGLSQNAGVPLLVDLRADGVTIDSGKDQWETDRGGADPRFVALAARIQTAARELDLTPDPSRLRFVQLGFDAVDVPAVRAFWTTLLGYRHDPRPFVTDIYDPRRINPVLFFQQMDASDVERRQQPNRIRLVLGVPSDQIQSRIDAALSAGGQILGEQRLEHYTLADPEGNEVDLILPPWQPQQA
;
A
#
# COMPACT_ATOMS: atom_id res chain seq x y z
N MET A 1 16.84 -12.20 22.85
CA MET A 1 17.46 -11.46 21.73
C MET A 1 16.50 -10.33 21.40
N ASN A 2 16.95 -9.08 21.32
CA ASN A 2 16.07 -7.97 20.96
C ASN A 2 15.81 -8.01 19.43
N LEU A 3 14.62 -7.62 18.99
CA LEU A 3 14.27 -7.55 17.57
C LEU A 3 15.16 -6.58 16.80
N ASP A 4 15.56 -5.48 17.44
CA ASP A 4 16.42 -4.47 16.80
C ASP A 4 17.77 -5.08 16.37
N ASP A 5 18.36 -5.92 17.23
CA ASP A 5 19.62 -6.64 16.97
C ASP A 5 19.50 -7.66 15.82
N LEU A 6 18.27 -8.09 15.54
CA LEU A 6 17.93 -8.99 14.45
C LEU A 6 17.61 -8.25 13.15
N GLY A 7 17.63 -6.91 13.14
CA GLY A 7 17.22 -6.09 12.00
C GLY A 7 15.70 -6.04 11.79
N TRP A 8 14.91 -6.40 12.80
CA TRP A 8 13.46 -6.26 12.79
C TRP A 8 13.05 -4.94 13.45
N ARG A 9 11.90 -4.40 13.06
CA ARG A 9 11.33 -3.16 13.60
C ARG A 9 9.83 -3.35 13.86
N ILE A 10 9.32 -2.70 14.89
CA ILE A 10 7.87 -2.63 15.10
C ILE A 10 7.32 -1.54 14.21
N LEU A 11 6.44 -1.91 13.28
CA LEU A 11 5.75 -1.04 12.33
C LEU A 11 4.41 -1.68 12.02
N ASP A 12 3.40 -0.90 11.65
CA ASP A 12 2.16 -1.47 11.08
C ASP A 12 1.44 -2.48 11.99
N GLY A 13 1.46 -2.24 13.31
CA GLY A 13 0.88 -3.17 14.29
C GLY A 13 1.56 -4.55 14.37
N GLY A 14 2.81 -4.70 13.92
CA GLY A 14 3.54 -5.98 13.97
C GLY A 14 5.06 -5.84 13.90
N ALA A 15 5.77 -6.96 14.00
CA ALA A 15 7.21 -7.02 13.78
C ALA A 15 7.50 -7.20 12.28
N CYS A 16 8.28 -6.29 11.71
CA CYS A 16 8.61 -6.27 10.29
C CYS A 16 10.12 -6.43 10.07
N ALA A 17 10.48 -7.16 9.01
CA ALA A 17 11.83 -7.16 8.45
C ALA A 17 11.78 -7.07 6.93
N TRP A 18 12.75 -6.40 6.35
CA TRP A 18 13.03 -6.45 4.91
C TRP A 18 14.33 -7.21 4.71
N PHE A 19 14.34 -8.19 3.81
CA PHE A 19 15.52 -8.92 3.41
C PHE A 19 15.85 -8.59 1.95
N ASP A 20 17.08 -8.15 1.69
CA ASP A 20 17.54 -7.95 0.32
C ASP A 20 17.72 -9.29 -0.39
N VAL A 21 17.20 -9.38 -1.62
CA VAL A 21 17.25 -10.59 -2.45
C VAL A 21 17.91 -10.23 -3.77
N PRO A 22 19.25 -10.14 -3.82
CA PRO A 22 19.95 -9.96 -5.08
C PRO A 22 19.69 -11.18 -6.00
N PRO A 23 19.88 -11.06 -7.33
CA PRO A 23 19.49 -12.10 -8.29
C PRO A 23 20.03 -13.51 -7.98
N HIS A 24 21.21 -13.61 -7.36
CA HIS A 24 21.83 -14.90 -6.99
C HIS A 24 21.22 -15.55 -5.73
N SER A 25 20.47 -14.78 -4.94
CA SER A 25 19.84 -15.22 -3.68
C SER A 25 18.35 -15.52 -3.83
N ALA A 26 17.79 -15.48 -5.04
CA ALA A 26 16.38 -15.79 -5.29
C ALA A 26 15.97 -17.17 -4.73
N GLY A 27 16.83 -18.19 -4.91
CA GLY A 27 16.59 -19.53 -4.34
C GLY A 27 16.59 -19.56 -2.81
N ALA A 28 17.43 -18.74 -2.17
CA ALA A 28 17.48 -18.62 -0.70
C ALA A 28 16.20 -17.95 -0.17
N ALA A 29 15.72 -16.92 -0.85
CA ALA A 29 14.50 -16.24 -0.46
C ALA A 29 13.25 -17.13 -0.65
N LEU A 30 13.18 -17.93 -1.73
CA LEU A 30 12.13 -18.95 -1.88
C LEU A 30 12.18 -20.00 -0.78
N ALA A 31 13.38 -20.47 -0.42
CA ALA A 31 13.55 -21.39 0.71
C ALA A 31 13.14 -20.75 2.05
N LEU A 32 13.25 -19.43 2.20
CA LEU A 32 12.75 -18.73 3.37
C LEU A 32 11.21 -18.69 3.39
N VAL A 33 10.55 -18.45 2.26
CA VAL A 33 9.07 -18.55 2.17
C VAL A 33 8.59 -19.95 2.58
N ASP A 34 9.25 -21.00 2.11
CA ASP A 34 8.92 -22.38 2.51
C ASP A 34 9.14 -22.62 4.02
N ARG A 35 10.22 -22.06 4.60
CA ARG A 35 10.45 -22.14 6.05
C ARG A 35 9.38 -21.37 6.82
N ILE A 36 8.98 -20.18 6.36
CA ILE A 36 7.93 -19.37 7.00
C ILE A 36 6.61 -20.17 7.02
N ALA A 37 6.23 -20.81 5.92
CA ALA A 37 5.05 -21.66 5.89
C ALA A 37 5.09 -22.76 6.96
N GLY A 38 6.24 -23.41 7.15
CA GLY A 38 6.46 -24.42 8.19
C GLY A 38 6.59 -23.89 9.62
N LEU A 39 6.76 -22.58 9.81
CA LEU A 39 6.79 -21.89 11.10
C LEU A 39 5.44 -21.26 11.46
N THR A 40 4.39 -21.52 10.67
CA THR A 40 3.03 -21.08 10.97
C THR A 40 2.57 -21.72 12.28
N ASP A 41 2.18 -20.89 13.26
CA ASP A 41 1.70 -21.32 14.57
C ASP A 41 0.24 -20.85 14.79
N GLU A 42 -0.20 -20.79 16.05
CA GLU A 42 -1.53 -20.32 16.42
C GLU A 42 -1.81 -18.85 16.04
N HIS A 43 -0.77 -18.07 15.72
CA HIS A 43 -0.88 -16.68 15.28
C HIS A 43 -1.03 -16.53 13.77
N GLY A 44 -1.02 -17.65 13.02
CA GLY A 44 -1.25 -17.67 11.59
C GLY A 44 0.02 -17.45 10.75
N LEU A 45 -0.17 -17.42 9.44
CA LEU A 45 0.91 -17.24 8.47
C LEU A 45 1.37 -15.78 8.49
N PRO A 46 2.67 -15.49 8.65
CA PRO A 46 3.20 -14.14 8.48
C PRO A 46 2.92 -13.58 7.09
N ASP A 47 2.65 -12.29 7.01
CA ASP A 47 2.50 -11.60 5.74
C ASP A 47 3.86 -11.55 5.04
N VAL A 48 3.90 -11.92 3.76
CA VAL A 48 5.11 -11.81 2.95
C VAL A 48 4.82 -10.98 1.71
N ASN A 49 5.63 -9.94 1.47
CA ASN A 49 5.64 -9.20 0.22
C ASN A 49 6.92 -9.56 -0.53
N TRP A 50 6.82 -10.35 -1.59
CA TRP A 50 7.93 -10.68 -2.47
C TRP A 50 8.05 -9.65 -3.60
N ARG A 51 9.27 -9.17 -3.81
CA ARG A 51 9.66 -8.22 -4.86
C ARG A 51 10.87 -8.76 -5.60
N THR A 52 11.21 -8.15 -6.73
CA THR A 52 12.36 -8.59 -7.54
C THR A 52 13.70 -8.40 -6.82
N ASP A 53 13.80 -7.42 -5.93
CA ASP A 53 15.02 -7.03 -5.22
C ASP A 53 15.00 -7.33 -3.72
N GLY A 54 13.88 -7.80 -3.17
CA GLY A 54 13.80 -8.13 -1.76
C GLY A 54 12.45 -8.68 -1.32
N MET A 55 12.35 -8.94 -0.02
CA MET A 55 11.17 -9.51 0.60
C MET A 55 10.88 -8.83 1.94
N ARG A 56 9.67 -8.30 2.12
CA ARG A 56 9.17 -7.88 3.44
C ARG A 56 8.48 -9.07 4.10
N VAL A 57 8.77 -9.29 5.38
CA VAL A 57 8.01 -10.20 6.25
C VAL A 57 7.42 -9.38 7.39
N ARG A 58 6.13 -9.56 7.66
CA ARG A 58 5.44 -8.98 8.82
C ARG A 58 4.80 -10.09 9.63
N VAL A 59 5.15 -10.14 10.91
CA VAL A 59 4.49 -10.99 11.91
C VAL A 59 3.47 -10.12 12.66
N PRO A 60 2.16 -10.35 12.48
CA PRO A 60 1.14 -9.60 13.21
C PRO A 60 1.22 -9.89 14.71
N GLY A 61 0.93 -8.90 15.57
CA GLY A 61 0.86 -9.15 17.02
C GLY A 61 0.83 -7.88 17.86
N SER A 62 0.15 -7.95 19.02
CA SER A 62 0.00 -6.79 19.92
C SER A 62 1.31 -6.47 20.65
N VAL A 63 1.71 -5.20 20.61
CA VAL A 63 2.92 -4.66 21.27
C VAL A 63 2.89 -4.81 22.80
N ILE A 64 1.71 -5.08 23.36
CA ILE A 64 1.45 -5.03 24.81
C ILE A 64 1.87 -6.33 25.52
N ARG A 65 1.99 -7.46 24.80
CA ARG A 65 2.35 -8.76 25.38
C ARG A 65 3.12 -9.61 24.38
N THR A 66 4.33 -10.02 24.77
CA THR A 66 5.13 -11.16 24.26
C THR A 66 6.25 -10.82 23.26
N PRO A 67 7.48 -11.37 23.41
CA PRO A 67 8.49 -11.35 22.36
C PRO A 67 7.97 -12.08 21.11
N TYR A 68 8.23 -11.52 19.93
CA TYR A 68 7.86 -12.13 18.65
C TYR A 68 8.75 -13.36 18.38
N GLU A 69 8.45 -14.48 19.03
CA GLU A 69 9.19 -15.75 18.89
C GLU A 69 9.25 -16.21 17.43
N GLN A 70 8.13 -16.08 16.71
CA GLN A 70 8.07 -16.38 15.28
C GLN A 70 9.03 -15.49 14.47
N ALA A 71 9.12 -14.19 14.77
CA ALA A 71 10.08 -13.29 14.13
C ALA A 71 11.54 -13.70 14.43
N VAL A 72 11.84 -14.15 15.65
CA VAL A 72 13.17 -14.68 16.02
C VAL A 72 13.50 -15.94 15.22
N GLN A 73 12.55 -16.86 15.07
CA GLN A 73 12.72 -18.08 14.28
C GLN A 73 12.94 -17.76 12.79
N ILE A 74 12.18 -16.82 12.24
CA ILE A 74 12.35 -16.37 10.85
C ILE A 74 13.69 -15.68 10.66
N ALA A 75 14.12 -14.84 11.60
CA ALA A 75 15.44 -14.19 11.55
C ALA A 75 16.58 -15.23 11.54
N ALA A 76 16.47 -16.28 12.37
CA ALA A 76 17.44 -17.38 12.38
C ALA A 76 17.42 -18.14 11.04
N ALA A 77 16.24 -18.43 10.50
CA ALA A 77 16.09 -19.09 9.21
C ALA A 77 16.67 -18.25 8.05
N ALA A 78 16.42 -16.95 8.04
CA ALA A 78 16.98 -16.02 7.06
C ALA A 78 18.51 -16.00 7.13
N LYS A 79 19.07 -15.94 8.34
CA LYS A 79 20.51 -15.98 8.57
C LYS A 79 21.14 -17.29 8.08
N ASP A 80 20.52 -18.44 8.35
CA ASP A 80 20.98 -19.74 7.86
C ASP A 80 21.02 -19.81 6.32
N LEU A 81 20.11 -19.08 5.67
CA LEU A 81 20.00 -18.98 4.22
C LEU A 81 20.89 -17.86 3.64
N GLY A 82 21.64 -17.14 4.48
CA GLY A 82 22.53 -16.06 4.07
C GLY A 82 21.83 -14.76 3.68
N LEU A 83 20.56 -14.59 4.06
CA LEU A 83 19.80 -13.36 3.81
C LEU A 83 20.12 -12.32 4.89
N THR A 84 20.31 -11.08 4.46
CA THR A 84 20.66 -9.96 5.34
C THR A 84 19.45 -9.03 5.49
N PRO A 85 19.03 -8.70 6.73
CA PRO A 85 17.98 -7.73 6.93
C PRO A 85 18.49 -6.29 6.71
N ASP A 86 17.69 -5.46 6.06
CA ASP A 86 17.88 -4.00 5.98
C ASP A 86 16.73 -3.31 6.73
N PRO A 87 16.94 -2.91 8.01
CA PRO A 87 15.91 -2.23 8.77
C PRO A 87 15.60 -0.82 8.24
N ALA A 88 16.52 -0.16 7.53
CA ALA A 88 16.31 1.19 7.00
C ALA A 88 15.37 1.20 5.78
N ALA A 89 15.16 0.04 5.15
CA ALA A 89 14.19 -0.16 4.08
C ALA A 89 12.73 -0.02 4.53
N LEU A 90 12.46 -0.17 5.82
CA LEU A 90 11.11 -0.27 6.34
C LEU A 90 10.48 1.12 6.52
N GLN A 91 9.27 1.27 5.99
CA GLN A 91 8.38 2.40 6.25
C GLN A 91 6.94 2.00 5.94
N THR A 92 5.98 2.71 6.52
CA THR A 92 4.55 2.55 6.27
C THR A 92 3.93 3.90 5.97
N VAL A 93 2.99 3.92 5.03
CA VAL A 93 2.15 5.08 4.74
C VAL A 93 0.71 4.75 5.10
N GLY A 94 0.16 5.46 6.06
CA GLY A 94 -1.26 5.48 6.42
C GLY A 94 -1.93 6.79 6.00
N LEU A 95 -3.24 6.88 6.23
CA LEU A 95 -4.03 8.09 6.08
C LEU A 95 -4.68 8.48 7.41
N ALA A 96 -4.70 9.77 7.72
CA ALA A 96 -5.57 10.33 8.74
C ALA A 96 -6.64 11.17 8.05
N ILE A 97 -7.90 10.94 8.40
CA ILE A 97 -9.06 11.66 7.86
C ILE A 97 -9.74 12.42 9.01
N ASP A 98 -9.64 13.73 8.97
CA ASP A 98 -10.33 14.65 9.86
C ASP A 98 -11.82 14.71 9.46
N ALA A 99 -12.71 14.48 10.42
CA ALA A 99 -14.16 14.49 10.22
C ALA A 99 -14.90 15.07 11.43
N VAL A 100 -15.95 15.87 11.17
CA VAL A 100 -16.87 16.31 12.22
C VAL A 100 -17.66 15.11 12.75
N ASP A 101 -18.05 14.18 11.87
CA ASP A 101 -18.62 12.88 12.21
C ASP A 101 -17.71 11.71 11.75
N PRO A 102 -16.72 11.32 12.58
CA PRO A 102 -15.81 10.21 12.28
C PRO A 102 -16.51 8.88 12.00
N VAL A 103 -17.67 8.62 12.61
CA VAL A 103 -18.40 7.35 12.45
C VAL A 103 -19.09 7.31 11.08
N ALA A 104 -19.71 8.42 10.67
CA ALA A 104 -20.30 8.52 9.34
C ALA A 104 -19.23 8.47 8.23
N ALA A 105 -18.09 9.15 8.45
CA ALA A 105 -16.96 9.08 7.54
C ALA A 105 -16.44 7.63 7.43
N SER A 106 -16.11 6.97 8.54
CA SER A 106 -15.59 5.61 8.52
C SER A 106 -16.54 4.62 7.83
N THR A 107 -17.86 4.75 8.02
CA THR A 107 -18.85 3.92 7.33
C THR A 107 -18.79 4.07 5.81
N PHE A 108 -18.63 5.30 5.30
CA PHE A 108 -18.46 5.55 3.87
C PHE A 108 -17.16 4.91 3.36
N TRP A 109 -16.04 5.18 4.02
CA TRP A 109 -14.72 4.70 3.62
C TRP A 109 -14.63 3.16 3.69
N GLN A 110 -15.26 2.55 4.68
CA GLN A 110 -15.41 1.10 4.80
C GLN A 110 -16.11 0.51 3.57
N ALA A 111 -17.21 1.11 3.12
CA ALA A 111 -17.97 0.61 1.98
C ALA A 111 -17.19 0.72 0.66
N VAL A 112 -16.60 1.89 0.39
CA VAL A 112 -15.91 2.13 -0.89
C VAL A 112 -14.60 1.35 -1.00
N LEU A 113 -13.87 1.20 0.11
CA LEU A 113 -12.61 0.47 0.14
C LEU A 113 -12.80 -1.02 0.38
N ASP A 114 -13.82 -1.47 1.12
CA ASP A 114 -13.93 -2.84 1.65
C ASP A 114 -12.81 -3.18 2.64
N TYR A 115 -12.63 -2.27 3.59
CA TYR A 115 -11.71 -2.42 4.72
C TYR A 115 -12.44 -3.01 5.94
N GLU A 116 -11.65 -3.56 6.86
CA GLU A 116 -12.15 -4.05 8.14
C GLU A 116 -12.07 -2.96 9.22
N PRO A 117 -13.12 -2.81 10.05
CA PRO A 117 -13.10 -1.86 11.15
C PRO A 117 -12.17 -2.33 12.26
N VAL A 118 -11.33 -1.42 12.72
CA VAL A 118 -10.46 -1.56 13.89
C VAL A 118 -10.92 -0.52 14.92
N TRP A 119 -10.91 -0.92 16.19
CA TRP A 119 -11.41 -0.05 17.25
C TRP A 119 -10.58 1.25 17.38
N PRO A 120 -11.20 2.42 17.62
CA PRO A 120 -12.65 2.63 17.77
C PRO A 120 -13.40 2.81 16.43
N ASN A 121 -12.80 3.47 15.44
CA ASN A 121 -13.42 3.79 14.14
C ASN A 121 -12.44 3.69 12.96
N ASP A 122 -11.22 3.20 13.20
CA ASP A 122 -10.17 3.11 12.19
C ASP A 122 -10.45 1.96 11.23
N LEU A 123 -9.80 1.98 10.08
CA LEU A 123 -9.98 0.96 9.05
C LEU A 123 -8.63 0.39 8.63
N THR A 124 -8.57 -0.93 8.46
CA THR A 124 -7.40 -1.61 7.90
C THR A 124 -7.81 -2.41 6.67
N ASP A 125 -6.92 -2.46 5.68
CA ASP A 125 -7.04 -3.42 4.59
C ASP A 125 -6.92 -4.86 5.16
N PRO A 126 -7.90 -5.76 4.97
CA PRO A 126 -7.80 -7.16 5.38
C PRO A 126 -6.61 -7.90 4.75
N LEU A 127 -6.16 -7.45 3.57
CA LEU A 127 -4.98 -8.00 2.90
C LEU A 127 -3.68 -7.27 3.28
N HIS A 128 -3.70 -6.24 4.13
CA HIS A 128 -2.50 -5.46 4.51
C HIS A 128 -1.63 -5.06 3.29
N ARG A 129 -2.25 -4.57 2.21
CA ARG A 129 -1.58 -4.08 0.99
C ARG A 129 -1.72 -2.57 0.87
N ASP A 130 -2.88 -2.04 1.26
CA ASP A 130 -3.21 -0.63 1.13
C ASP A 130 -3.09 0.13 2.47
N PRO A 131 -3.00 1.47 2.46
CA PRO A 131 -2.86 2.28 3.68
C PRO A 131 -3.97 2.06 4.71
N ALA A 132 -3.62 1.82 5.98
CA ALA A 132 -4.57 1.93 7.07
C ALA A 132 -5.08 3.38 7.22
N ILE A 133 -6.33 3.55 7.67
CA ILE A 133 -6.99 4.85 7.79
C ILE A 133 -7.42 5.08 9.23
N SER A 134 -6.98 6.18 9.83
CA SER A 134 -7.50 6.70 11.09
C SER A 134 -8.53 7.81 10.85
N PHE A 135 -9.51 7.91 11.74
CA PHE A 135 -10.51 8.99 11.70
C PHE A 135 -10.39 9.88 12.93
N GLU A 136 -10.02 11.13 12.71
CA GLU A 136 -9.76 12.11 13.76
C GLU A 136 -10.91 13.11 13.85
N HIS A 137 -11.29 13.49 15.08
CA HIS A 137 -12.38 14.44 15.27
C HIS A 137 -11.95 15.85 14.84
N LEU A 138 -12.81 16.50 14.07
CA LEU A 138 -12.66 17.88 13.64
C LEU A 138 -13.72 18.75 14.32
N ASP A 139 -13.28 19.78 15.06
CA ASP A 139 -14.18 20.67 15.80
C ASP A 139 -15.05 21.54 14.89
N GLU A 140 -14.47 22.05 13.79
CA GLU A 140 -15.14 22.95 12.85
C GLU A 140 -15.07 22.43 11.41
N PRO A 141 -16.18 22.44 10.66
CA PRO A 141 -16.20 21.93 9.30
C PRO A 141 -15.27 22.76 8.40
N ARG A 142 -14.56 22.06 7.51
CA ARG A 142 -13.74 22.64 6.46
C ARG A 142 -14.51 22.53 5.13
N PRO A 143 -15.24 23.55 4.66
CA PRO A 143 -16.23 23.37 3.59
C PRO A 143 -15.64 23.26 2.18
N LEU A 144 -14.38 23.65 1.96
CA LEU A 144 -13.77 23.62 0.63
C LEU A 144 -13.24 22.21 0.30
N ARG A 145 -13.19 21.90 -1.00
CA ARG A 145 -12.67 20.64 -1.55
C ARG A 145 -11.23 20.39 -1.10
N ASN A 146 -10.91 19.18 -0.66
CA ASN A 146 -9.53 18.81 -0.29
C ASN A 146 -8.58 18.90 -1.48
N ARG A 147 -7.30 19.15 -1.22
CA ARG A 147 -6.24 19.00 -2.22
C ARG A 147 -5.67 17.58 -2.31
N ILE A 148 -6.05 16.71 -1.37
CA ILE A 148 -5.71 15.29 -1.40
C ILE A 148 -7.00 14.49 -1.62
N HIS A 149 -6.98 13.55 -2.55
CA HIS A 149 -8.08 12.61 -2.81
C HIS A 149 -7.51 11.19 -3.01
N VAL A 150 -8.39 10.20 -2.91
CA VAL A 150 -8.04 8.79 -3.06
C VAL A 150 -8.60 8.27 -4.37
N ASP A 151 -7.83 7.54 -5.17
CA ASP A 151 -8.42 6.74 -6.24
C ASP A 151 -8.35 5.28 -5.82
N VAL A 152 -9.47 4.58 -5.97
CA VAL A 152 -9.54 3.15 -5.78
C VAL A 152 -10.05 2.51 -7.05
N SER A 153 -9.31 1.54 -7.58
CA SER A 153 -9.83 0.65 -8.61
C SER A 153 -10.26 -0.67 -7.98
N ARG A 154 -11.45 -1.15 -8.38
CA ARG A 154 -12.07 -2.38 -7.87
C ARG A 154 -12.73 -3.16 -9.00
N GLU A 155 -13.06 -4.42 -8.74
CA GLU A 155 -13.87 -5.24 -9.64
C GLU A 155 -15.23 -4.56 -9.96
N PRO A 156 -15.73 -4.60 -11.22
CA PRO A 156 -16.93 -3.87 -11.63
C PRO A 156 -18.20 -4.16 -10.82
N ASN A 157 -18.47 -5.41 -10.44
CA ASN A 157 -19.64 -5.72 -9.62
C ASN A 157 -19.49 -5.16 -8.20
N ALA A 158 -18.27 -5.12 -7.66
CA ALA A 158 -18.02 -4.43 -6.38
C ALA A 158 -18.30 -2.92 -6.48
N VAL A 159 -17.88 -2.26 -7.58
CA VAL A 159 -18.20 -0.84 -7.82
C VAL A 159 -19.70 -0.59 -7.86
N GLU A 160 -20.46 -1.40 -8.60
CA GLU A 160 -21.91 -1.25 -8.69
C GLU A 160 -22.62 -1.57 -7.37
N ALA A 161 -22.13 -2.55 -6.61
CA ALA A 161 -22.64 -2.85 -5.27
C ALA A 161 -22.45 -1.66 -4.29
N VAL A 162 -21.30 -1.00 -4.34
CA VAL A 162 -21.01 0.20 -3.53
C VAL A 162 -21.94 1.36 -3.91
N LYS A 163 -22.10 1.65 -5.21
CA LYS A 163 -23.03 2.70 -5.67
C LYS A 163 -24.46 2.43 -5.21
N ALA A 164 -24.91 1.18 -5.32
CA ALA A 164 -26.24 0.77 -4.88
C ALA A 164 -26.41 0.89 -3.36
N ALA A 165 -25.40 0.49 -2.58
CA ALA A 165 -25.44 0.54 -1.11
C ALA A 165 -25.44 1.98 -0.58
N LEU A 166 -24.67 2.88 -1.19
CA LEU A 166 -24.59 4.28 -0.78
C LEU A 166 -25.76 5.12 -1.30
N GLY A 167 -26.42 4.70 -2.39
CA GLY A 167 -27.54 5.42 -2.98
C GLY A 167 -27.16 6.82 -3.50
N ARG A 168 -25.88 6.98 -3.92
CA ARG A 168 -25.32 8.24 -4.41
C ARG A 168 -24.73 8.04 -5.79
N ASP A 169 -25.05 8.94 -6.71
CA ASP A 169 -24.45 8.96 -8.03
C ASP A 169 -23.04 9.55 -7.96
N ALA A 170 -22.14 8.98 -8.76
CA ALA A 170 -20.81 9.54 -8.96
C ALA A 170 -20.87 10.80 -9.84
N TYR A 171 -19.90 11.70 -9.66
CA TYR A 171 -19.79 12.95 -10.38
C TYR A 171 -18.37 13.15 -10.92
N GLY A 172 -18.04 14.36 -11.36
CA GLY A 172 -16.73 14.69 -11.91
C GLY A 172 -16.63 14.42 -13.41
N PRO A 173 -15.49 14.75 -14.03
CA PRO A 173 -15.30 14.69 -15.48
C PRO A 173 -15.45 13.28 -16.06
N TYR A 174 -15.16 12.26 -15.26
CA TYR A 174 -15.25 10.85 -15.65
C TYR A 174 -16.46 10.14 -15.06
N GLY A 175 -17.25 10.80 -14.20
CA GLY A 175 -18.39 10.19 -13.50
C GLY A 175 -17.97 9.07 -12.54
N LEU A 176 -16.78 9.19 -11.92
CA LEU A 176 -16.21 8.21 -11.00
C LEU A 176 -16.10 8.74 -9.57
N THR A 177 -16.17 10.06 -9.38
CA THR A 177 -15.93 10.70 -8.10
C THR A 177 -17.12 10.53 -7.18
N MET A 178 -16.86 10.11 -5.95
CA MET A 178 -17.79 10.10 -4.83
C MET A 178 -17.17 10.89 -3.68
N ALA A 179 -17.97 11.33 -2.71
CA ALA A 179 -17.45 11.97 -1.51
C ALA A 179 -18.18 11.46 -0.27
N ASP A 180 -17.54 11.47 0.89
CA ASP A 180 -18.21 11.21 2.16
C ASP A 180 -19.14 12.38 2.58
N GLY A 181 -19.59 12.40 3.84
CA GLY A 181 -20.40 13.49 4.38
C GLY A 181 -19.62 14.79 4.64
N GLU A 182 -18.30 14.70 4.71
CA GLU A 182 -17.38 15.81 4.99
C GLU A 182 -16.83 16.44 3.69
N GLY A 183 -17.16 15.86 2.53
CA GLY A 183 -16.63 16.28 1.24
C GLY A 183 -15.21 15.81 0.98
N ASN A 184 -14.76 14.73 1.63
CA ASN A 184 -13.53 14.02 1.25
C ASN A 184 -13.83 13.16 0.03
N GLU A 185 -13.06 13.34 -1.04
CA GLU A 185 -13.35 12.71 -2.34
C GLU A 185 -12.56 11.42 -2.53
N LEU A 186 -13.21 10.45 -3.18
CA LEU A 186 -12.52 9.36 -3.86
C LEU A 186 -13.05 9.14 -5.28
N ASP A 187 -12.19 8.73 -6.20
CA ASP A 187 -12.59 8.16 -7.48
C ASP A 187 -12.73 6.63 -7.36
N LEU A 188 -13.93 6.12 -7.63
CA LEU A 188 -14.24 4.68 -7.61
C LEU A 188 -14.23 4.12 -9.04
N VAL A 189 -13.08 3.56 -9.43
CA VAL A 189 -12.78 3.18 -10.82
C VAL A 189 -13.09 1.69 -11.05
N PRO A 190 -14.04 1.32 -11.94
CA PRO A 190 -14.25 -0.07 -12.29
C PRO A 190 -13.05 -0.59 -13.08
N GLY A 191 -12.50 -1.72 -12.64
CA GLY A 191 -11.43 -2.42 -13.33
C GLY A 191 -11.92 -3.08 -14.63
N ASP A 192 -10.97 -3.54 -15.44
CA ASP A 192 -11.24 -4.21 -16.72
C ASP A 192 -10.65 -5.64 -16.74
N GLU A 193 -10.92 -6.41 -17.79
CA GLU A 193 -10.24 -7.68 -18.05
C GLU A 193 -8.88 -7.42 -18.71
N LEU A 194 -7.86 -8.23 -18.38
CA LEU A 194 -6.55 -8.11 -19.05
C LEU A 194 -6.66 -8.35 -20.57
N SER A 195 -7.47 -9.34 -20.95
CA SER A 195 -7.81 -9.65 -22.33
C SER A 195 -9.05 -10.56 -22.37
N PRO A 196 -9.79 -10.63 -23.50
CA PRO A 196 -10.94 -11.53 -23.64
C PRO A 196 -10.56 -13.01 -23.74
N GLU A 197 -9.26 -13.34 -23.75
CA GLU A 197 -8.78 -14.71 -23.93
C GLU A 197 -9.00 -15.54 -22.66
N PRO A 198 -9.55 -16.77 -22.75
CA PRO A 198 -9.77 -17.64 -21.60
C PRO A 198 -8.50 -17.95 -20.80
N ALA A 199 -7.33 -17.88 -21.45
CA ALA A 199 -6.03 -18.13 -20.84
C ALA A 199 -5.61 -17.06 -19.82
N THR A 200 -6.24 -15.88 -19.83
CA THR A 200 -5.98 -14.79 -18.87
C THR A 200 -7.24 -14.33 -18.14
N ALA A 201 -8.30 -15.13 -18.16
CA ALA A 201 -9.60 -14.80 -17.58
C ALA A 201 -9.55 -14.47 -16.08
N ASP A 202 -8.53 -14.97 -15.37
CA ASP A 202 -8.33 -14.74 -13.93
C ASP A 202 -7.80 -13.32 -13.62
N TRP A 203 -7.32 -12.58 -14.62
CA TRP A 203 -6.64 -11.30 -14.43
C TRP A 203 -7.56 -10.10 -14.61
N ARG A 204 -7.38 -9.08 -13.77
CA ARG A 204 -8.11 -7.80 -13.82
C ARG A 204 -7.15 -6.63 -13.89
N ILE A 205 -7.48 -5.63 -14.72
CA ILE A 205 -6.78 -4.36 -14.83
C ILE A 205 -7.40 -3.38 -13.84
N GLN A 206 -6.65 -3.05 -12.79
CA GLN A 206 -6.97 -2.08 -11.75
C GLN A 206 -5.76 -1.16 -11.59
N PHE A 207 -5.43 -0.39 -12.63
CA PHE A 207 -4.13 0.28 -12.85
C PHE A 207 -2.93 -0.68 -12.98
N GLY A 208 -2.78 -1.65 -12.08
CA GLY A 208 -1.98 -2.86 -12.30
C GLY A 208 -2.82 -3.99 -12.91
N ALA A 209 -2.19 -4.98 -13.52
CA ALA A 209 -2.85 -6.24 -13.86
C ALA A 209 -2.68 -7.21 -12.68
N MET A 210 -3.79 -7.68 -12.12
CA MET A 210 -3.83 -8.34 -10.82
C MET A 210 -4.67 -9.62 -10.85
N THR A 211 -4.31 -10.60 -10.02
CA THR A 211 -5.13 -11.77 -9.70
C THR A 211 -4.92 -12.17 -8.24
N PHE A 212 -5.95 -12.74 -7.62
CA PHE A 212 -5.90 -13.25 -6.25
C PHE A 212 -6.41 -14.68 -6.22
N TYR A 213 -5.62 -15.57 -5.63
CA TYR A 213 -5.98 -16.96 -5.44
C TYR A 213 -6.11 -17.24 -3.94
N PRO A 214 -7.34 -17.47 -3.43
CA PRO A 214 -7.53 -17.94 -2.07
C PRO A 214 -6.82 -19.29 -1.87
N THR A 215 -6.13 -19.45 -0.75
CA THR A 215 -5.44 -20.71 -0.43
C THR A 215 -5.96 -21.28 0.87
N THR A 216 -5.89 -22.60 1.00
CA THR A 216 -6.43 -23.31 2.17
C THR A 216 -5.38 -23.72 3.18
N SER A 217 -4.09 -23.54 2.85
CA SER A 217 -2.98 -23.81 3.78
C SER A 217 -1.74 -22.97 3.45
N PRO A 218 -0.88 -22.71 4.45
CA PRO A 218 0.43 -22.09 4.25
C PRO A 218 1.28 -22.75 3.16
N GLU A 219 1.27 -24.08 3.08
CA GLU A 219 2.07 -24.84 2.11
C GLU A 219 1.58 -24.62 0.68
N GLN A 220 0.26 -24.57 0.47
CA GLN A 220 -0.32 -24.28 -0.84
C GLN A 220 0.05 -22.86 -1.29
N ALA A 221 0.00 -21.91 -0.36
CA ALA A 221 0.32 -20.51 -0.59
C ALA A 221 1.82 -20.28 -0.86
N SER A 222 2.70 -20.95 -0.11
CA SER A 222 4.15 -20.98 -0.40
C SER A 222 4.43 -21.56 -1.78
N ARG A 223 3.80 -22.69 -2.12
CA ARG A 223 4.00 -23.35 -3.41
C ARG A 223 3.58 -22.48 -4.59
N LEU A 224 2.42 -21.82 -4.51
CA LEU A 224 2.00 -20.86 -5.54
C LEU A 224 3.01 -19.72 -5.66
N THR A 225 3.41 -19.12 -4.53
CA THR A 225 4.40 -18.03 -4.48
C THR A 225 5.71 -18.42 -5.18
N ALA A 226 6.25 -19.60 -4.89
CA ALA A 226 7.48 -20.10 -5.49
C ALA A 226 7.35 -20.33 -7.00
N VAL A 227 6.22 -20.88 -7.45
CA VAL A 227 5.97 -21.08 -8.88
C VAL A 227 5.87 -19.73 -9.61
N VAL A 228 5.14 -18.77 -9.06
CA VAL A 228 4.97 -17.43 -9.66
C VAL A 228 6.30 -16.69 -9.74
N ALA A 229 7.09 -16.69 -8.67
CA ALA A 229 8.41 -16.07 -8.64
C ALA A 229 9.34 -16.69 -9.71
N GLY A 230 9.36 -18.02 -9.83
CA GLY A 230 10.13 -18.71 -10.86
C GLY A 230 9.66 -18.39 -12.29
N LEU A 231 8.35 -18.30 -12.52
CA LEU A 231 7.80 -17.91 -13.83
C LEU A 231 8.15 -16.47 -14.20
N SER A 232 8.01 -15.54 -13.25
CA SER A 232 8.38 -14.11 -13.38
C SER A 232 9.86 -13.96 -13.72
N GLN A 233 10.74 -14.61 -12.97
CA GLN A 233 12.19 -14.58 -13.19
C GLN A 233 12.56 -15.11 -14.58
N ASN A 234 11.99 -16.26 -14.98
CA ASN A 234 12.24 -16.85 -16.29
C ASN A 234 11.75 -15.98 -17.45
N ALA A 235 10.67 -15.22 -17.24
CA ALA A 235 10.14 -14.28 -18.23
C ALA A 235 10.90 -12.94 -18.27
N GLY A 236 11.67 -12.63 -17.22
CA GLY A 236 12.29 -11.31 -17.04
C GLY A 236 11.26 -10.19 -16.87
N VAL A 237 10.09 -10.51 -16.32
CA VAL A 237 8.98 -9.57 -16.08
C VAL A 237 8.75 -9.51 -14.57
N PRO A 238 9.14 -8.41 -13.90
CA PRO A 238 8.92 -8.21 -12.47
C PRO A 238 7.45 -8.34 -12.09
N LEU A 239 7.17 -9.02 -10.97
CA LEU A 239 5.85 -9.08 -10.35
C LEU A 239 5.97 -8.73 -8.86
N LEU A 240 4.88 -8.21 -8.31
CA LEU A 240 4.64 -8.07 -6.89
C LEU A 240 3.81 -9.27 -6.46
N VAL A 241 4.32 -10.07 -5.50
CA VAL A 241 3.58 -11.23 -4.98
C VAL A 241 3.39 -11.03 -3.49
N ASP A 242 2.13 -10.94 -3.06
CA ASP A 242 1.76 -10.70 -1.68
C ASP A 242 1.07 -11.95 -1.14
N LEU A 243 1.74 -12.64 -0.23
CA LEU A 243 1.29 -13.84 0.45
C LEU A 243 0.65 -13.44 1.79
N ARG A 244 -0.58 -13.89 2.02
CA ARG A 244 -1.37 -13.67 3.24
C ARG A 244 -1.96 -15.00 3.70
N ALA A 245 -2.47 -15.04 4.93
CA ALA A 245 -3.15 -16.21 5.45
C ALA A 245 -4.33 -16.67 4.57
N ASP A 246 -5.03 -15.71 3.94
CA ASP A 246 -6.19 -15.98 3.08
C ASP A 246 -5.83 -16.43 1.65
N GLY A 247 -4.63 -16.12 1.15
CA GLY A 247 -4.28 -16.36 -0.24
C GLY A 247 -3.08 -15.59 -0.75
N VAL A 248 -2.89 -15.65 -2.07
CA VAL A 248 -1.79 -14.99 -2.77
C VAL A 248 -2.33 -14.00 -3.79
N THR A 249 -1.97 -12.72 -3.63
CA THR A 249 -2.20 -11.67 -4.64
C THR A 249 -0.96 -11.56 -5.53
N ILE A 250 -1.19 -11.50 -6.83
CA ILE A 250 -0.15 -11.34 -7.85
C ILE A 250 -0.50 -10.07 -8.64
N ASP A 251 0.46 -9.16 -8.75
CA ASP A 251 0.24 -7.82 -9.30
C ASP A 251 1.44 -7.41 -10.18
N SER A 252 1.18 -6.83 -11.35
CA SER A 252 2.23 -6.28 -12.22
C SER A 252 2.90 -5.04 -11.61
N GLY A 253 2.20 -4.33 -10.73
CA GLY A 253 2.44 -2.94 -10.40
C GLY A 253 1.79 -2.00 -11.43
N LYS A 254 1.50 -0.76 -10.99
CA LYS A 254 0.84 0.27 -11.80
C LYS A 254 1.45 0.39 -13.19
N ASP A 255 0.61 0.16 -14.19
CA ASP A 255 0.90 0.31 -15.62
C ASP A 255 2.08 -0.53 -16.13
N GLN A 256 2.62 -1.48 -15.36
CA GLN A 256 3.74 -2.33 -15.80
C GLN A 256 3.32 -3.49 -16.71
N TRP A 257 2.01 -3.71 -16.83
CA TRP A 257 1.43 -4.73 -17.71
C TRP A 257 1.28 -4.24 -19.16
N GLU A 258 1.35 -2.92 -19.39
CA GLU A 258 1.20 -2.30 -20.69
C GLU A 258 2.53 -1.93 -21.35
N THR A 259 2.48 -1.63 -22.65
CA THR A 259 3.62 -1.07 -23.38
C THR A 259 3.60 0.46 -23.32
N ASP A 260 4.75 1.11 -23.57
CA ASP A 260 4.83 2.58 -23.68
C ASP A 260 3.91 3.20 -24.75
N ARG A 261 3.35 2.38 -25.64
CA ARG A 261 2.43 2.79 -26.72
C ARG A 261 0.96 2.53 -26.36
N GLY A 262 0.69 2.11 -25.13
CA GLY A 262 -0.61 1.62 -24.67
C GLY A 262 -0.87 0.16 -25.04
N GLY A 263 -1.79 -0.47 -24.31
CA GLY A 263 -2.19 -1.87 -24.51
C GLY A 263 -1.23 -2.88 -23.87
N ALA A 264 -1.74 -4.10 -23.63
CA ALA A 264 -1.03 -5.13 -22.88
C ALA A 264 0.28 -5.56 -23.56
N ASP A 265 1.39 -5.62 -22.80
CA ASP A 265 2.65 -6.20 -23.26
C ASP A 265 2.46 -7.71 -23.52
N PRO A 266 2.71 -8.22 -24.74
CA PRO A 266 2.57 -9.64 -25.04
C PRO A 266 3.40 -10.56 -24.14
N ARG A 267 4.54 -10.09 -23.62
CA ARG A 267 5.35 -10.84 -22.64
C ARG A 267 4.62 -10.99 -21.33
N PHE A 268 3.96 -9.93 -20.87
CA PHE A 268 3.14 -9.96 -19.65
C PHE A 268 1.93 -10.89 -19.85
N VAL A 269 1.21 -10.76 -20.96
CA VAL A 269 0.05 -11.64 -21.28
C VAL A 269 0.46 -13.12 -21.28
N ALA A 270 1.61 -13.45 -21.88
CA ALA A 270 2.12 -14.82 -21.88
C ALA A 270 2.51 -15.31 -20.48
N LEU A 271 3.07 -14.45 -19.62
CA LEU A 271 3.37 -14.77 -18.23
C LEU A 271 2.08 -14.97 -17.42
N ALA A 272 1.12 -14.07 -17.56
CA ALA A 272 -0.19 -14.13 -16.91
C ALA A 272 -0.91 -15.45 -17.20
N ALA A 273 -0.89 -15.89 -18.47
CA ALA A 273 -1.47 -17.16 -18.86
C ALA A 273 -0.79 -18.38 -18.21
N ARG A 274 0.55 -18.37 -18.12
CA ARG A 274 1.31 -19.44 -17.46
C ARG A 274 1.05 -19.49 -15.96
N ILE A 275 0.93 -18.33 -15.31
CA ILE A 275 0.58 -18.23 -13.90
C ILE A 275 -0.82 -18.78 -13.65
N GLN A 276 -1.80 -18.40 -14.47
CA GLN A 276 -3.15 -18.94 -14.39
C GLN A 276 -3.18 -20.47 -14.55
N THR A 277 -2.45 -21.02 -15.53
CA THR A 277 -2.31 -22.48 -15.68
C THR A 277 -1.73 -23.11 -14.41
N ALA A 278 -0.65 -22.56 -13.88
CA ALA A 278 0.00 -23.08 -12.68
C ALA A 278 -0.91 -23.03 -11.43
N ALA A 279 -1.67 -21.95 -11.25
CA ALA A 279 -2.61 -21.82 -10.14
C ALA A 279 -3.73 -22.89 -10.25
N ARG A 280 -4.26 -23.11 -11.45
CA ARG A 280 -5.28 -24.15 -11.69
C ARG A 280 -4.75 -25.57 -11.52
N GLU A 281 -3.48 -25.82 -11.84
CA GLU A 281 -2.81 -27.11 -11.54
C GLU A 281 -2.62 -27.34 -10.03
N LEU A 282 -2.73 -26.31 -9.21
CA LEU A 282 -2.78 -26.37 -7.74
C LEU A 282 -4.22 -26.38 -7.19
N ASP A 283 -5.22 -26.62 -8.05
CA ASP A 283 -6.65 -26.61 -7.75
C ASP A 283 -7.16 -25.25 -7.21
N LEU A 284 -6.51 -24.15 -7.60
CA LEU A 284 -6.91 -22.80 -7.20
C LEU A 284 -7.86 -22.17 -8.22
N THR A 285 -8.85 -21.44 -7.70
CA THR A 285 -9.79 -20.62 -8.48
C THR A 285 -9.60 -19.16 -8.08
N PRO A 286 -9.57 -18.20 -9.02
CA PRO A 286 -9.38 -16.81 -8.65
C PRO A 286 -10.61 -16.27 -7.91
N ASP A 287 -10.37 -15.35 -6.99
CA ASP A 287 -11.42 -14.51 -6.38
C ASP A 287 -11.11 -13.03 -6.66
N PRO A 288 -11.72 -12.43 -7.69
CA PRO A 288 -11.45 -11.04 -8.04
C PRO A 288 -12.11 -10.04 -7.08
N SER A 289 -13.02 -10.46 -6.20
CA SER A 289 -13.75 -9.54 -5.31
C SER A 289 -12.86 -8.85 -4.29
N ARG A 290 -11.74 -9.51 -3.94
CA ARG A 290 -10.71 -8.98 -3.04
C ARG A 290 -9.67 -8.09 -3.69
N LEU A 291 -9.69 -8.00 -5.02
CA LEU A 291 -8.72 -7.16 -5.72
C LEU A 291 -9.08 -5.69 -5.56
N ARG A 292 -8.04 -4.91 -5.30
CA ARG A 292 -8.10 -3.47 -5.15
C ARG A 292 -6.73 -2.87 -5.45
N PHE A 293 -6.75 -1.67 -6.00
CA PHE A 293 -5.56 -0.83 -6.14
C PHE A 293 -5.87 0.56 -5.63
N VAL A 294 -5.06 1.06 -4.70
CA VAL A 294 -5.21 2.41 -4.11
C VAL A 294 -4.04 3.30 -4.51
N GLN A 295 -4.35 4.52 -4.95
CA GLN A 295 -3.39 5.61 -5.16
C GLN A 295 -3.94 6.92 -4.61
N LEU A 296 -3.05 7.91 -4.44
CA LEU A 296 -3.39 9.19 -3.83
C LEU A 296 -3.10 10.35 -4.79
N GLY A 297 -4.10 11.18 -5.01
CA GLY A 297 -4.01 12.37 -5.85
C GLY A 297 -3.72 13.61 -5.03
N PHE A 298 -2.77 14.43 -5.48
CA PHE A 298 -2.37 15.69 -4.87
C PHE A 298 -2.57 16.84 -5.85
N ASP A 299 -3.50 17.75 -5.55
CA ASP A 299 -3.71 18.98 -6.29
C ASP A 299 -2.68 20.03 -5.81
N ALA A 300 -1.85 20.52 -6.73
CA ALA A 300 -0.80 21.49 -6.43
C ALA A 300 -0.73 22.58 -7.51
N VAL A 301 -0.36 23.80 -7.10
CA VAL A 301 -0.09 24.90 -8.04
C VAL A 301 1.32 24.79 -8.62
N ASP A 302 2.32 24.52 -7.79
CA ASP A 302 3.70 24.18 -8.14
C ASP A 302 3.90 22.68 -7.98
N VAL A 303 3.38 21.92 -8.96
CA VAL A 303 3.53 20.46 -9.04
C VAL A 303 4.99 20.02 -8.90
N PRO A 304 5.98 20.63 -9.59
CA PRO A 304 7.39 20.28 -9.40
C PRO A 304 7.89 20.39 -7.95
N ALA A 305 7.55 21.47 -7.24
CA ALA A 305 8.00 21.68 -5.85
C ALA A 305 7.36 20.68 -4.89
N VAL A 306 6.03 20.51 -4.97
CA VAL A 306 5.29 19.55 -4.15
C VAL A 306 5.78 18.13 -4.43
N ARG A 307 5.91 17.73 -5.70
CA ARG A 307 6.43 16.41 -6.06
C ARG A 307 7.85 16.17 -5.53
N ALA A 308 8.73 17.16 -5.61
CA ALA A 308 10.10 17.05 -5.10
C ALA A 308 10.13 16.83 -3.58
N PHE A 309 9.26 17.53 -2.84
CA PHE A 309 9.09 17.32 -1.41
C PHE A 309 8.69 15.87 -1.09
N TRP A 310 7.58 15.40 -1.65
CA TRP A 310 7.05 14.06 -1.36
C TRP A 310 7.99 12.95 -1.82
N THR A 311 8.67 13.12 -2.95
CA THR A 311 9.70 12.18 -3.43
C THR A 311 10.83 12.06 -2.41
N THR A 312 11.32 13.19 -1.91
CA THR A 312 12.48 13.25 -1.01
C THR A 312 12.13 12.72 0.38
N LEU A 313 10.98 13.14 0.94
CA LEU A 313 10.51 12.68 2.24
C LEU A 313 10.29 11.17 2.27
N LEU A 314 9.58 10.64 1.27
CA LEU A 314 9.21 9.22 1.23
C LEU A 314 10.32 8.32 0.69
N GLY A 315 11.35 8.89 0.06
CA GLY A 315 12.38 8.09 -0.66
C GLY A 315 11.82 7.42 -1.91
N TYR A 316 10.81 8.03 -2.52
CA TYR A 316 10.13 7.51 -3.70
C TYR A 316 10.93 7.75 -4.99
N ARG A 317 10.51 7.10 -6.08
CA ARG A 317 11.04 7.34 -7.44
C ARG A 317 9.98 7.97 -8.31
N HIS A 318 10.40 8.80 -9.26
CA HIS A 318 9.52 9.27 -10.31
C HIS A 318 9.15 8.13 -11.24
N ASP A 319 7.90 8.13 -11.72
CA ASP A 319 7.52 7.35 -12.89
C ASP A 319 8.42 7.74 -14.09
N PRO A 320 8.94 6.76 -14.85
CA PRO A 320 9.83 7.04 -15.97
C PRO A 320 9.14 7.73 -17.15
N ARG A 321 7.81 7.71 -17.24
CA ARG A 321 7.06 8.31 -18.34
C ARG A 321 7.00 9.84 -18.16
N PRO A 322 7.46 10.64 -19.14
CA PRO A 322 7.65 12.08 -18.97
C PRO A 322 6.34 12.89 -18.84
N PHE A 323 5.21 12.30 -19.25
CA PHE A 323 3.89 12.91 -19.18
C PHE A 323 3.11 12.51 -17.91
N VAL A 324 3.71 11.69 -17.06
CA VAL A 324 3.13 11.20 -15.82
C VAL A 324 3.80 11.92 -14.65
N THR A 325 3.01 12.45 -13.74
CA THR A 325 3.51 13.15 -12.55
C THR A 325 3.85 12.22 -11.40
N ASP A 326 3.47 10.95 -11.52
CA ASP A 326 3.46 9.98 -10.44
C ASP A 326 4.82 9.75 -9.83
N ILE A 327 4.79 9.41 -8.54
CA ILE A 327 5.90 8.90 -7.79
C ILE A 327 5.49 7.61 -7.08
N TYR A 328 6.43 6.69 -6.93
CA TYR A 328 6.15 5.38 -6.37
C TYR A 328 7.24 4.91 -5.41
N ASP A 329 6.83 4.11 -4.43
CA ASP A 329 7.74 3.37 -3.56
C ASP A 329 8.61 2.45 -4.42
N PRO A 330 9.96 2.55 -4.38
CA PRO A 330 10.86 1.68 -5.11
C PRO A 330 10.57 0.18 -4.93
N ARG A 331 10.04 -0.19 -3.76
CA ARG A 331 9.68 -1.57 -3.39
C ARG A 331 8.21 -1.90 -3.69
N ARG A 332 7.41 -0.90 -4.12
CA ARG A 332 5.97 -1.04 -4.43
C ARG A 332 5.21 -1.72 -3.29
N ILE A 333 5.45 -1.26 -2.06
CA ILE A 333 4.70 -1.68 -0.87
C ILE A 333 3.71 -0.59 -0.48
N ASN A 334 4.14 0.67 -0.55
CA ASN A 334 3.33 1.83 -0.22
C ASN A 334 2.68 2.42 -1.50
N PRO A 335 1.58 3.19 -1.37
CA PRO A 335 0.77 3.65 -2.50
C PRO A 335 1.55 4.56 -3.45
N VAL A 336 1.09 4.60 -4.70
CA VAL A 336 1.52 5.58 -5.70
C VAL A 336 0.89 6.94 -5.38
N LEU A 337 1.66 8.01 -5.51
CA LEU A 337 1.11 9.37 -5.48
C LEU A 337 1.16 9.98 -6.88
N PHE A 338 0.11 10.68 -7.29
CA PHE A 338 0.09 11.47 -8.52
C PHE A 338 -0.24 12.93 -8.21
N PHE A 339 0.18 13.85 -9.09
CA PHE A 339 0.06 15.29 -8.82
C PHE A 339 -0.69 15.98 -9.96
N GLN A 340 -1.80 16.62 -9.62
CA GLN A 340 -2.65 17.32 -10.57
C GLN A 340 -2.43 18.82 -10.46
N GLN A 341 -2.47 19.50 -11.61
CA GLN A 341 -2.33 20.95 -11.67
C GLN A 341 -3.59 21.61 -11.12
N MET A 342 -3.42 22.41 -10.07
CA MET A 342 -4.45 23.27 -9.49
C MET A 342 -4.32 24.70 -10.05
N ASP A 343 -5.45 25.41 -10.17
CA ASP A 343 -5.47 26.83 -10.53
C ASP A 343 -4.96 27.70 -9.38
N ALA A 344 -3.98 28.56 -9.65
CA ALA A 344 -3.39 29.47 -8.67
C ALA A 344 -4.36 30.52 -8.10
N SER A 345 -5.46 30.78 -8.81
CA SER A 345 -6.51 31.72 -8.37
C SER A 345 -7.45 31.16 -7.31
N ASP A 346 -7.42 29.85 -7.05
CA ASP A 346 -8.21 29.19 -6.00
C ASP A 346 -7.55 29.36 -4.62
N VAL A 347 -7.42 30.62 -4.20
CA VAL A 347 -6.65 31.04 -3.01
C VAL A 347 -7.28 30.53 -1.72
N GLU A 348 -8.61 30.55 -1.62
CA GLU A 348 -9.33 30.12 -0.41
C GLU A 348 -9.10 28.63 -0.14
N ARG A 349 -9.21 27.78 -1.17
CA ARG A 349 -8.96 26.34 -1.04
C ARG A 349 -7.53 26.03 -0.65
N ARG A 350 -6.55 26.80 -1.15
CA ARG A 350 -5.13 26.65 -0.78
C ARG A 350 -4.84 27.02 0.67
N GLN A 351 -5.60 27.96 1.24
CA GLN A 351 -5.41 28.42 2.63
C GLN A 351 -6.10 27.52 3.64
N GLN A 352 -7.09 26.73 3.21
CA GLN A 352 -7.75 25.75 4.06
C GLN A 352 -6.84 24.53 4.27
N PRO A 353 -6.63 24.06 5.53
CA PRO A 353 -5.99 22.78 5.78
C PRO A 353 -6.77 21.62 5.13
N ASN A 354 -6.06 20.61 4.63
CA ASN A 354 -6.71 19.40 4.13
C ASN A 354 -7.34 18.63 5.28
N ARG A 355 -8.41 17.89 4.99
CA ARG A 355 -8.95 16.88 5.93
C ARG A 355 -8.26 15.54 5.80
N ILE A 356 -7.63 15.24 4.66
CA ILE A 356 -6.81 14.04 4.48
C ILE A 356 -5.34 14.41 4.69
N ARG A 357 -4.65 13.66 5.54
CA ARG A 357 -3.21 13.75 5.78
C ARG A 357 -2.56 12.39 5.61
N LEU A 358 -1.30 12.38 5.18
CA LEU A 358 -0.51 11.14 5.17
C LEU A 358 0.11 10.92 6.56
N VAL A 359 0.20 9.67 6.98
CA VAL A 359 0.89 9.25 8.20
C VAL A 359 2.07 8.37 7.81
N LEU A 360 3.28 8.88 7.99
CA LEU A 360 4.53 8.19 7.71
C LEU A 360 5.08 7.54 8.98
N GLY A 361 5.00 6.22 9.06
CA GLY A 361 5.67 5.42 10.07
C GLY A 361 7.06 5.00 9.60
N VAL A 362 8.09 5.29 10.38
CA VAL A 362 9.47 4.86 10.12
C VAL A 362 10.13 4.32 11.39
N PRO A 363 11.18 3.50 11.27
CA PRO A 363 11.99 3.12 12.40
C PRO A 363 12.55 4.35 13.14
N SER A 364 12.73 4.24 14.45
CA SER A 364 13.11 5.38 15.28
C SER A 364 14.46 5.99 14.93
N ASP A 365 15.39 5.16 14.45
CA ASP A 365 16.70 5.57 13.94
C ASP A 365 16.62 6.32 12.59
N GLN A 366 15.47 6.32 11.91
CA GLN A 366 15.26 7.02 10.63
C GLN A 366 14.57 8.38 10.78
N ILE A 367 13.91 8.69 11.90
CA ILE A 367 13.10 9.92 12.05
C ILE A 367 13.87 11.18 11.67
N GLN A 368 15.07 11.38 12.25
CA GLN A 368 15.84 12.60 11.99
C GLN A 368 16.21 12.72 10.51
N SER A 369 16.58 11.61 9.87
CA SER A 369 16.90 11.61 8.43
C SER A 369 15.70 12.02 7.57
N ARG A 370 14.48 11.64 7.97
CA ARG A 370 13.24 12.02 7.27
C ARG A 370 12.89 13.48 7.48
N ILE A 371 13.09 14.01 8.67
CA ILE A 371 12.94 15.44 8.96
C ILE A 371 13.93 16.25 8.13
N ASP A 372 15.21 15.88 8.13
CA ASP A 372 16.25 16.56 7.36
C ASP A 372 15.94 16.53 5.86
N ALA A 373 15.48 15.38 5.36
CA ALA A 373 15.04 15.22 3.97
C ALA A 373 13.87 16.17 3.63
N ALA A 374 12.85 16.23 4.48
CA ALA A 374 11.69 17.12 4.31
C ALA A 374 12.11 18.59 4.25
N LEU A 375 12.94 19.04 5.20
CA LEU A 375 13.44 20.41 5.26
C LEU A 375 14.32 20.75 4.06
N SER A 376 15.17 19.82 3.62
CA SER A 376 16.03 20.01 2.44
C SER A 376 15.23 20.17 1.15
N ALA A 377 14.03 19.59 1.11
CA ALA A 377 13.12 19.68 -0.02
C ALA A 377 12.14 20.86 0.07
N GLY A 378 12.39 21.81 0.97
CA GLY A 378 11.61 23.05 1.11
C GLY A 378 10.39 22.94 2.02
N GLY A 379 10.23 21.82 2.73
CA GLY A 379 9.18 21.67 3.73
C GLY A 379 9.48 22.37 5.05
N GLN A 380 8.50 22.32 5.96
CA GLN A 380 8.54 22.99 7.25
C GLN A 380 8.02 22.07 8.35
N ILE A 381 8.52 22.22 9.58
CA ILE A 381 7.93 21.57 10.76
C ILE A 381 6.83 22.49 11.31
N LEU A 382 5.68 21.91 11.61
CA LEU A 382 4.54 22.61 12.21
C LEU A 382 4.43 22.30 13.71
N GLY A 383 3.93 23.28 14.48
CA GLY A 383 3.55 23.10 15.88
C GLY A 383 4.71 22.87 16.87
N GLU A 384 4.35 22.51 18.10
CA GLU A 384 5.30 22.10 19.14
C GLU A 384 5.66 20.62 18.98
N GLN A 385 6.96 20.32 19.03
CA GLN A 385 7.48 18.97 18.87
C GLN A 385 7.08 18.09 20.05
N ARG A 386 6.47 16.94 19.76
CA ARG A 386 6.27 15.86 20.73
C ARG A 386 7.30 14.77 20.44
N LEU A 387 7.73 14.05 21.48
CA LEU A 387 8.82 13.06 21.36
C LEU A 387 8.56 11.98 20.30
N GLU A 388 7.31 11.72 19.93
CA GLU A 388 6.89 10.58 19.11
C GLU A 388 6.09 10.96 17.85
N HIS A 389 5.89 12.25 17.61
CA HIS A 389 5.02 12.74 16.54
C HIS A 389 5.48 14.12 16.08
N TYR A 390 5.72 14.24 14.76
CA TYR A 390 6.08 15.49 14.09
C TYR A 390 5.12 15.71 12.93
N THR A 391 4.51 16.89 12.85
CA THR A 391 3.75 17.30 11.67
C THR A 391 4.66 18.14 10.78
N LEU A 392 4.79 17.74 9.52
CA LEU A 392 5.54 18.44 8.50
C LEU A 392 4.57 18.98 7.45
N ALA A 393 4.92 20.10 6.82
CA ALA A 393 4.20 20.66 5.69
C ALA A 393 5.10 20.70 4.45
N ASP A 394 4.51 20.38 3.30
CA ASP A 394 5.13 20.63 2.00
C ASP A 394 5.12 22.14 1.64
N PRO A 395 5.75 22.55 0.52
CA PRO A 395 5.80 23.97 0.12
C PRO A 395 4.44 24.66 -0.09
N GLU A 396 3.35 23.90 -0.21
CA GLU A 396 1.98 24.43 -0.33
C GLU A 396 1.13 24.19 0.92
N GLY A 397 1.73 23.73 2.01
CA GLY A 397 1.04 23.52 3.27
C GLY A 397 0.20 22.24 3.34
N ASN A 398 0.44 21.25 2.47
CA ASN A 398 -0.14 19.92 2.68
C ASN A 398 0.63 19.21 3.80
N GLU A 399 -0.09 18.66 4.76
CA GLU A 399 0.48 18.12 6.00
C GLU A 399 0.74 16.61 5.92
N VAL A 400 1.79 16.17 6.62
CA VAL A 400 2.15 14.77 6.84
C VAL A 400 2.63 14.57 8.27
N ASP A 401 2.13 13.53 8.91
CA ASP A 401 2.51 13.15 10.27
C ASP A 401 3.58 12.09 10.23
N LEU A 402 4.74 12.39 10.79
CA LEU A 402 5.84 11.45 11.01
C LEU A 402 5.73 10.89 12.42
N ILE A 403 5.46 9.59 12.54
CA ILE A 403 5.19 8.91 13.81
C ILE A 403 6.24 7.86 14.17
N LEU A 404 6.51 7.71 15.47
CA LEU A 404 7.31 6.63 16.03
C LEU A 404 6.41 5.46 16.47
N PRO A 405 6.48 4.28 15.85
CA PRO A 405 5.77 3.10 16.37
C PRO A 405 6.25 2.74 17.79
N PRO A 406 5.37 2.25 18.68
CA PRO A 406 3.95 1.96 18.50
C PRO A 406 3.06 3.13 18.88
N TRP A 407 3.19 4.28 18.20
CA TRP A 407 2.28 5.40 18.44
C TRP A 407 0.83 4.97 18.14
N GLN A 408 -0.04 5.19 19.12
CA GLN A 408 -1.48 5.22 18.95
C GLN A 408 -1.93 6.68 19.14
N PRO A 409 -2.86 7.19 18.32
CA PRO A 409 -3.44 8.49 18.56
C PRO A 409 -3.97 8.58 20.00
N GLN A 410 -3.67 9.69 20.69
CA GLN A 410 -4.13 9.93 22.05
C GLN A 410 -5.66 9.88 22.07
N GLN A 411 -6.21 8.93 22.85
CA GLN A 411 -7.62 8.91 23.22
C GLN A 411 -7.94 10.24 23.93
N ALA A 412 -8.70 11.12 23.28
CA ALA A 412 -9.27 12.31 23.89
C ALA A 412 -10.60 11.97 24.58
#